data_AF-A0A2J0JH50-F1
#
_entry.id   AF-A0A2J0JH50-F1
#
_cell.length_a   1.000
_cell.length_b   1.000
_cell.length_c   1.000
_cell.angle_alpha   90.00
_cell.angle_beta   90.00
_cell.angle_gamma   90.00
#
_symmetry.space_group_name_H-M   'P 1'
#
loop_
_entity.id
_entity.type
_entity.pdbx_description
1 polymer ?
#
loop_
_entity_poly.entity_id
_entity_poly.type
_entity_poly.pdbx_seq_one_letter_code
_entity_poly.pdbx_strand_id
1 'polypeptide(L)' 'MSIEDLKKIESKEKKLELSNEESEIRDQIEAYHVRQQELSKEIEEKKAKKEDISDLEITFNENKEEYERLSKLLDKFE' A
#
# COMPACT_ATOMS: atom_id res chain seq x y z
N MET A 1 12.95 35.75 17.20
CA MET A 1 13.04 34.33 16.80
C MET A 1 14.29 34.19 15.96
N SER A 2 15.21 33.31 16.33
CA SER A 2 16.53 33.19 15.69
C SER A 2 16.46 32.20 14.50
N ILE A 3 17.38 32.32 13.54
CA ILE A 3 17.48 31.43 12.37
C ILE A 3 17.69 29.96 12.80
N GLU A 4 18.33 29.73 13.95
CA GLU A 4 18.47 28.40 14.56
C GLU A 4 17.15 27.81 15.07
N ASP A 5 16.19 28.64 15.50
CA ASP A 5 14.85 28.17 15.90
C ASP A 5 14.03 27.76 14.67
N LEU A 6 14.16 28.50 13.55
CA LEU A 6 13.51 28.18 12.26
C LEU A 6 14.00 26.83 11.70
N LYS A 7 15.31 26.57 11.73
CA LYS A 7 15.87 25.27 11.27
C LYS A 7 15.40 24.08 12.11
N LYS A 8 15.17 24.27 13.41
CA LYS A 8 14.65 23.21 14.30
C LYS A 8 13.18 22.91 14.05
N ILE A 9 12.38 23.91 13.67
CA ILE A 9 10.95 23.73 13.33
C ILE A 9 10.83 22.98 12.00
N GLU A 10 11.56 23.40 10.96
CA GLU A 10 11.55 22.75 9.63
C GLU A 10 11.94 21.27 9.72
N SER A 11 12.92 20.93 10.57
CA SER A 11 13.35 19.54 10.78
C SER A 11 12.33 18.69 11.55
N LYS A 12 11.46 19.30 12.36
CA LYS A 12 10.40 18.57 13.08
C LYS A 12 9.19 18.32 12.19
N GLU A 13 8.81 19.30 11.36
CA GLU A 13 7.71 19.16 10.41
C GLU A 13 8.02 18.07 9.38
N LYS A 14 9.22 18.07 8.79
CA LYS A 14 9.66 17.02 7.87
C LYS A 14 9.62 15.62 8.46
N LYS A 15 10.01 15.45 9.73
CA LYS A 15 9.94 14.14 10.42
C LYS A 15 8.50 13.69 10.66
N LEU A 16 7.60 14.62 10.94
CA LEU A 16 6.19 14.32 11.13
C LEU A 16 5.52 13.94 9.79
N GLU A 17 5.86 14.65 8.71
CA GLU A 17 5.39 14.34 7.36
C GLU A 17 5.85 12.94 6.90
N LEU A 18 7.13 12.60 7.09
CA LEU A 18 7.66 11.27 6.78
C LEU A 18 6.96 10.16 7.58
N SER A 19 6.69 10.40 8.87
CA SER A 19 6.00 9.43 9.72
C SER A 19 4.54 9.21 9.31
N ASN A 20 3.87 10.25 8.79
CA ASN A 20 2.50 10.14 8.30
C ASN A 20 2.45 9.39 6.96
N GLU A 21 3.38 9.69 6.05
CA GLU A 21 3.50 9.03 4.75
C GLU A 21 3.81 7.53 4.90
N GLU A 22 4.72 7.17 5.82
CA GLU A 22 5.01 5.77 6.15
C GLU A 22 3.77 5.03 6.67
N SER A 23 2.98 5.67 7.55
CA SER A 23 1.75 5.09 8.08
C SER A 23 0.71 4.88 6.98
N GLU A 24 0.52 5.85 6.09
CA GLU A 24 -0.44 5.75 4.99
C GLU A 24 -0.06 4.62 4.02
N ILE A 25 1.23 4.47 3.73
CA ILE A 25 1.73 3.37 2.90
C ILE A 25 1.48 2.01 3.58
N ARG A 26 1.72 1.88 4.90
CA ARG A 26 1.42 0.66 5.65
C ARG A 26 -0.06 0.30 5.60
N ASP A 27 -0.94 1.28 5.79
CA ASP A 27 -2.40 1.08 5.72
C ASP A 27 -2.83 0.65 4.32
N GLN A 28 -2.26 1.25 3.26
CA GLN A 28 -2.53 0.83 1.88
C GLN A 28 -2.06 -0.61 1.63
N ILE A 29 -0.85 -0.98 2.06
CA ILE A 29 -0.32 -2.35 1.94
C ILE A 29 -1.27 -3.36 2.59
N GLU A 30 -1.77 -3.07 3.79
CA GLU A 30 -2.75 -3.94 4.47
C GLU A 30 -4.03 -4.06 3.65
N ALA A 31 -4.57 -2.95 3.14
CA ALA A 31 -5.77 -2.95 2.31
C ALA A 31 -5.60 -3.77 1.02
N TYR A 32 -4.46 -3.62 0.31
CA TYR A 32 -4.12 -4.43 -0.85
C TYR A 32 -4.00 -5.92 -0.47
N HIS A 33 -3.36 -6.24 0.65
CA HIS A 33 -3.24 -7.63 1.11
C HIS A 33 -4.60 -8.28 1.40
N VAL A 34 -5.49 -7.58 2.12
CA VAL A 34 -6.87 -8.04 2.37
C VAL A 34 -7.60 -8.25 1.04
N ARG A 35 -7.47 -7.31 0.10
CA ARG A 35 -8.13 -7.40 -1.21
C ARG A 35 -7.64 -8.60 -2.03
N GLN A 36 -6.35 -8.95 -1.97
CA GLN A 36 -5.83 -10.16 -2.61
C GLN A 36 -6.45 -11.42 -2.04
N GLN A 37 -6.63 -11.49 -0.72
CA GLN A 37 -7.27 -12.64 -0.08
C GLN A 37 -8.74 -12.79 -0.51
N GLU A 38 -9.47 -11.67 -0.61
CA GLU A 38 -10.84 -11.66 -1.13
C GLU A 38 -10.92 -12.11 -2.58
N LEU A 39 -10.09 -11.53 -3.46
CA LEU A 39 -10.04 -11.87 -4.89
C LEU A 39 -9.65 -13.34 -5.09
N SER A 40 -8.71 -13.86 -4.30
CA SER A 40 -8.32 -15.27 -4.35
C SER A 40 -9.49 -16.21 -4.02
N LYS A 41 -10.27 -15.87 -2.98
CA LYS A 41 -11.50 -16.62 -2.64
C LYS A 41 -12.54 -16.52 -3.75
N GLU A 42 -12.78 -15.32 -4.27
CA GLU A 42 -13.77 -15.10 -5.34
C GLU A 42 -13.39 -15.87 -6.62
N ILE A 43 -12.10 -15.89 -6.98
CA ILE A 43 -11.57 -16.67 -8.10
C ILE A 43 -11.82 -18.16 -7.87
N GLU A 44 -11.53 -18.68 -6.67
CA GLU A 44 -11.76 -20.09 -6.35
C GLU A 44 -13.25 -20.47 -6.45
N GLU A 45 -14.14 -19.63 -5.91
CA GLU A 45 -15.59 -19.83 -5.95
C GLU A 45 -16.14 -19.79 -7.38
N LYS A 46 -15.73 -18.81 -8.19
CA LYS A 46 -16.17 -18.69 -9.59
C LYS A 46 -15.60 -19.81 -10.47
N LYS A 47 -14.35 -20.19 -10.23
CA LYS A 47 -13.72 -21.33 -10.92
C LYS A 47 -14.45 -22.64 -10.61
N ALA A 48 -14.88 -22.85 -9.37
CA ALA A 48 -15.70 -24.00 -8.99
C ALA A 48 -17.06 -24.02 -9.72
N LYS A 49 -17.63 -22.84 -9.99
CA LYS A 49 -18.86 -22.68 -10.78
C LYS A 49 -18.64 -22.71 -12.30
N LYS A 50 -17.38 -22.87 -12.77
CA LYS A 50 -16.98 -22.80 -14.19
C LYS A 50 -17.35 -21.46 -14.84
N GLU A 51 -17.38 -20.39 -14.05
CA GLU A 51 -17.54 -19.03 -14.55
C GLU A 51 -16.21 -18.51 -15.12
N ASP A 52 -16.29 -17.50 -15.98
CA ASP A 52 -15.11 -16.79 -16.45
C ASP A 52 -14.48 -15.99 -15.31
N ILE A 53 -13.19 -16.20 -15.08
CA ILE A 53 -12.41 -15.57 -14.02
C ILE A 53 -11.33 -14.62 -14.58
N SER A 54 -11.26 -14.44 -15.90
CA SER A 54 -10.20 -13.67 -16.55
C SER A 54 -10.07 -12.25 -15.98
N ASP A 55 -11.20 -11.55 -15.79
CA ASP A 55 -11.23 -10.21 -15.21
C ASP A 55 -10.77 -10.18 -13.75
N LEU A 56 -11.10 -11.22 -12.98
CA LEU A 56 -10.66 -11.34 -11.59
C LEU A 56 -9.18 -11.62 -11.49
N GLU A 57 -8.63 -12.46 -12.37
CA GLU A 57 -7.18 -12.73 -12.43
C GLU A 57 -6.39 -11.50 -12.86
N ILE A 58 -6.92 -10.70 -13.80
CA ILE A 58 -6.34 -9.40 -14.15
C ILE A 58 -6.32 -8.48 -12.92
N THR A 59 -7.48 -8.30 -12.29
CA THR A 59 -7.61 -7.45 -11.09
C THR A 59 -6.69 -7.91 -9.95
N PHE A 60 -6.55 -9.22 -9.76
CA PHE A 60 -5.65 -9.81 -8.77
C PHE A 60 -4.19 -9.50 -9.07
N ASN A 61 -3.77 -9.61 -10.33
CA ASN A 61 -2.41 -9.28 -10.74
C ASN A 61 -2.11 -7.79 -10.58
N GLU A 62 -3.02 -6.90 -11.00
CA GLU A 62 -2.87 -5.45 -10.80
C GLU A 62 -2.75 -5.11 -9.31
N ASN A 63 -3.58 -5.74 -8.48
CA ASN A 63 -3.55 -5.56 -7.03
C ASN A 63 -2.22 -6.04 -6.43
N LYS A 64 -1.66 -7.14 -6.95
CA LYS A 64 -0.36 -7.67 -6.57
C LYS A 64 0.79 -6.74 -6.96
N GLU A 65 0.77 -6.20 -8.17
CA GLU A 65 1.79 -5.25 -8.63
C GLU A 65 1.82 -3.99 -7.77
N GLU A 66 0.65 -3.44 -7.42
CA GLU A 66 0.58 -2.24 -6.58
C GLU A 66 1.01 -2.54 -5.13
N TYR A 67 0.66 -3.71 -4.57
CA TYR A 67 1.19 -4.17 -3.29
C TYR A 67 2.73 -4.24 -3.28
N GLU A 68 3.33 -4.83 -4.32
CA GLU A 68 4.78 -4.93 -4.43
C GLU A 68 5.44 -3.56 -4.60
N ARG A 69 4.79 -2.65 -5.32
CA ARG A 69 5.25 -1.27 -5.48
C ARG A 69 5.23 -0.52 -4.16
N LEU A 70 4.14 -0.60 -3.40
CA LEU A 70 4.02 0.05 -2.09
C LEU A 70 4.97 -0.54 -1.06
N SER A 71 5.16 -1.86 -1.07
CA SER A 71 6.15 -2.53 -0.20
C SER A 71 7.56 -2.00 -0.46
N LYS A 72 7.96 -1.88 -1.74
CA LYS A 72 9.25 -1.27 -2.12
C LYS A 72 9.36 0.21 -1.79
N LEU A 73 8.23 0.90 -1.71
CA LEU A 73 8.19 2.30 -1.29
C LEU A 73 8.42 2.39 0.21
N LEU A 74 7.77 1.53 1.00
CA LEU A 74 7.95 1.43 2.45
C LEU A 74 9.40 1.08 2.82
N ASP A 75 10.05 0.17 2.10
CA ASP A 75 11.47 -0.20 2.30
C ASP A 75 12.42 1.01 2.17
N LYS A 76 12.01 2.12 1.54
CA LYS A 76 12.84 3.34 1.43
C LYS A 76 12.74 4.25 2.66
N PHE A 77 11.75 4.03 3.53
CA PHE A 77 11.59 4.73 4.79
C PHE A 77 12.34 4.03 5.95
N GLU A 78 12.62 2.72 5.83
CA GLU A 78 13.42 1.92 6.77
C GLU A 78 14.94 2.06 6.54
#